data_AF-A0A6M1MN40-F1
#
_entry.id   AF-A0A6M1MN40-F1
#
_cell.length_a   1.000
_cell.length_b   1.000
_cell.length_c   1.000
_cell.angle_alpha   90.00
_cell.angle_beta   90.00
_cell.angle_gamma   90.00
#
_symmetry.space_group_name_H-M   'P 1'
#
loop_
_entity.id
_entity.type
_entity.pdbx_description
1 polymer ?
#
loop_
_entity_poly.entity_id
_entity_poly.type
_entity_poly.pdbx_seq_one_letter_code
_entity_poly.pdbx_strand_id
1 'polypeptide(L)'
;MQDIGELERRISAALERIGRGLDAMAAPQPEAPAEAGTDPAELAALRAQLEEERLANAQLQERLRAVKERDAIQQAQVQERMEKLTRQLDVQGLELQRMRRTTIGLREQLRQLREAQAAGLAEPALINKAMLTELDALRATRLTEMAELDEIAAALDDHLTEAENA
;
A
#
# COMPACT_ATOMS: atom_id res chain seq x y z
N MET A 1 -34.89 38.53 61.77
CA MET A 1 -36.16 39.06 61.20
C MET A 1 -35.94 39.94 59.96
N GLN A 2 -34.76 40.54 59.73
CA GLN A 2 -34.48 41.32 58.52
C GLN A 2 -34.30 40.44 57.26
N ASP A 3 -33.82 39.20 57.42
CA ASP A 3 -33.56 38.29 56.29
C ASP A 3 -34.83 37.76 55.59
N ILE A 4 -35.92 37.56 56.33
CA ILE A 4 -37.18 37.06 55.76
C ILE A 4 -37.81 38.13 54.86
N GLY A 5 -37.81 39.39 55.28
CA GLY A 5 -38.34 40.49 54.46
C GLY A 5 -37.51 40.75 53.20
N GLU A 6 -36.20 40.51 53.23
CA GLU A 6 -35.35 40.60 52.05
C GLU A 6 -35.61 39.45 51.06
N LEU A 7 -35.79 38.23 51.57
CA LEU A 7 -36.17 37.07 50.76
C LEU A 7 -37.55 37.28 50.10
N GLU A 8 -38.53 37.80 50.83
CA GLU A 8 -39.86 38.12 50.27
C GLU A 8 -39.78 39.17 49.16
N ARG A 9 -38.99 40.24 49.34
CA ARG A 9 -38.76 41.25 48.27
C ARG A 9 -38.11 40.65 47.04
N ARG A 10 -37.12 39.76 47.20
CA ARG A 10 -36.44 39.09 46.08
C ARG A 10 -37.36 38.11 45.35
N ILE A 11 -38.22 37.38 46.08
CA ILE A 11 -39.20 36.48 45.48
C ILE A 11 -40.24 37.27 44.68
N SER A 12 -40.80 38.34 45.24
CA SER A 12 -41.76 39.20 44.52
C SER A 12 -41.15 39.80 43.25
N ALA A 13 -39.91 40.29 43.31
CA ALA A 13 -39.21 40.80 42.13
C ALA A 13 -38.92 39.71 41.07
N ALA A 14 -38.64 38.47 41.50
CA ALA A 14 -38.46 37.35 40.59
C ALA A 14 -39.78 36.94 39.91
N LEU A 15 -40.89 36.91 40.66
CA LEU A 15 -42.21 36.59 40.14
C LEU A 15 -42.70 37.66 39.15
N GLU A 16 -42.48 38.95 39.43
CA GLU A 16 -42.77 40.02 38.46
C GLU A 16 -41.96 39.89 37.18
N ARG A 17 -40.67 39.51 37.27
CA ARG A 17 -39.82 39.29 36.10
C ARG A 17 -40.31 38.09 35.26
N ILE A 18 -40.75 37.02 35.91
CA ILE A 18 -41.34 35.85 35.24
C ILE A 18 -42.66 36.24 34.59
N GLY A 19 -43.53 37.00 35.27
CA GLY A 19 -44.78 37.52 34.72
C GLY A 19 -44.55 38.34 33.46
N ARG A 20 -43.62 39.31 33.50
CA ARG A 20 -43.23 40.09 32.31
C ARG A 20 -42.63 39.24 31.20
N GLY A 21 -41.89 38.19 31.55
CA GLY A 21 -41.33 37.24 30.58
C GLY A 21 -42.41 36.40 29.88
N LEU A 22 -43.41 35.95 30.63
CA LEU A 22 -44.57 35.24 30.10
C LEU A 22 -45.46 36.15 29.24
N ASP A 23 -45.69 37.39 29.66
CA ASP A 23 -46.43 38.38 28.88
C ASP A 23 -45.70 38.74 27.58
N ALA A 24 -44.36 38.79 27.58
CA ALA A 24 -43.56 39.01 26.38
C ALA A 24 -43.56 37.80 25.42
N MET A 25 -43.72 36.58 25.94
CA MET A 25 -43.91 35.37 25.12
C MET A 25 -45.34 35.22 24.61
N ALA A 26 -46.32 35.70 25.38
CA ALA A 26 -47.75 35.69 25.03
C ALA A 26 -48.15 36.90 24.17
N ALA A 27 -47.33 37.95 24.15
CA ALA A 27 -47.47 39.04 23.20
C ALA A 27 -47.39 38.45 21.79
N PRO A 28 -48.34 38.77 20.90
CA PRO A 28 -48.25 38.35 19.50
C PRO A 28 -46.93 38.87 18.97
N GLN A 29 -46.03 37.94 18.61
CA GLN A 29 -44.86 38.29 17.81
C GLN A 29 -45.39 39.10 16.62
N PRO A 30 -44.79 40.24 16.26
CA PRO A 30 -45.13 40.89 15.00
C PRO A 30 -45.03 39.80 13.95
N GLU A 31 -46.15 39.54 13.26
CA GLU A 31 -46.24 38.51 12.22
C GLU A 31 -44.95 38.62 11.40
N ALA A 32 -44.08 37.60 11.54
CA ALA A 32 -43.01 37.44 10.58
C ALA A 32 -43.71 37.52 9.22
N PRO A 33 -43.22 38.36 8.28
CA PRO A 33 -43.87 38.50 6.98
C PRO A 33 -44.11 37.08 6.49
N ALA A 34 -45.40 36.75 6.29
CA ALA A 34 -45.85 35.41 5.95
C ALA A 34 -44.82 34.83 4.99
N GLU A 35 -44.19 33.72 5.38
CA GLU A 35 -43.28 32.99 4.50
C GLU A 35 -44.01 32.90 3.17
N ALA A 36 -43.56 33.69 2.19
CA ALA A 36 -44.12 33.67 0.86
C ALA A 36 -43.91 32.24 0.43
N GLY A 37 -45.00 31.46 0.44
CA GLY A 37 -44.93 30.02 0.21
C GLY A 37 -44.16 29.84 -1.07
N THR A 38 -42.97 29.23 -0.95
CA THR A 38 -42.00 29.09 -2.05
C THR A 38 -42.76 28.85 -3.35
N ASP A 39 -42.56 29.73 -4.33
CA ASP A 39 -43.38 29.76 -5.53
C ASP A 39 -43.38 28.32 -6.12
N PRO A 40 -44.53 27.68 -6.37
CA PRO A 40 -44.56 26.27 -6.80
C PRO A 40 -43.69 25.99 -8.03
N ALA A 41 -43.45 27.01 -8.86
CA ALA A 41 -42.50 26.96 -9.97
C ALA A 41 -41.03 26.87 -9.51
N GLU A 42 -40.63 27.62 -8.48
CA GLU A 42 -39.29 27.55 -7.88
C GLU A 42 -39.04 26.20 -7.19
N LEU A 43 -40.04 25.68 -6.47
CA LEU A 43 -39.96 24.34 -5.87
C LEU A 43 -39.80 23.24 -6.93
N ALA A 44 -40.50 23.36 -8.07
CA ALA A 44 -40.36 22.41 -9.17
C ALA A 44 -38.96 22.50 -9.82
N ALA A 45 -38.43 23.71 -10.02
CA ALA A 45 -37.09 23.94 -10.55
C ALA A 45 -35.99 23.39 -9.62
N LEU A 46 -36.09 23.65 -8.31
CA LEU A 46 -35.16 23.13 -7.32
C LEU A 46 -35.18 21.60 -7.25
N ARG A 47 -36.38 20.98 -7.33
CA ARG A 47 -36.49 19.51 -7.40
C ARG A 47 -35.84 18.94 -8.66
N ALA A 48 -36.02 19.58 -9.81
CA ALA A 48 -35.38 19.16 -11.05
C ALA A 48 -33.84 19.23 -10.96
N GLN A 49 -33.30 20.31 -10.42
CA GLN A 49 -31.85 20.44 -10.17
C GLN A 49 -31.32 19.38 -9.19
N LEU A 50 -32.08 19.09 -8.14
CA LEU A 50 -31.70 18.07 -7.14
C LEU A 50 -31.67 16.67 -7.76
N GLU A 51 -32.62 16.34 -8.63
CA GLU A 51 -32.60 15.07 -9.37
C GLU A 51 -31.46 15.02 -10.40
N GLU A 52 -31.15 16.11 -11.10
CA GLU A 52 -30.01 16.21 -12.01
C GLU A 52 -28.67 16.01 -11.26
N GLU A 53 -28.49 16.68 -10.12
CA GLU A 53 -27.32 16.51 -9.25
C GLU A 53 -27.22 15.10 -8.68
N ARG A 54 -28.34 14.47 -8.31
CA ARG A 54 -28.37 13.07 -7.85
C ARG A 54 -27.93 12.12 -8.95
N LEU A 55 -28.40 12.32 -10.18
CA LEU A 55 -27.98 11.53 -11.34
C LEU A 55 -26.49 11.71 -11.64
N ALA A 56 -26.00 12.96 -11.63
CA ALA A 56 -24.58 13.26 -11.81
C ALA A 56 -23.72 12.62 -10.71
N ASN A 57 -24.17 12.67 -9.45
CA ASN A 57 -23.48 12.05 -8.33
C ASN A 57 -23.44 10.52 -8.46
N ALA A 58 -24.55 9.88 -8.86
CA ALA A 58 -24.60 8.44 -9.10
C ALA A 58 -23.60 8.02 -10.20
N GLN A 59 -23.55 8.75 -11.32
CA GLN A 59 -22.59 8.50 -12.40
C GLN A 59 -21.13 8.68 -11.94
N LEU A 60 -20.85 9.71 -11.15
CA LEU A 60 -19.52 9.95 -10.59
C LEU A 60 -19.12 8.85 -9.60
N GLN A 61 -20.05 8.35 -8.78
CA GLN A 61 -19.79 7.24 -7.87
C GLN A 61 -19.49 5.95 -8.62
N GLU A 62 -20.22 5.65 -9.71
CA GLU A 62 -19.94 4.49 -10.57
C GLU A 62 -18.56 4.61 -11.23
N ARG A 63 -18.23 5.78 -11.79
CA ARG A 63 -16.90 6.05 -12.36
C ARG A 63 -15.79 5.91 -11.31
N LEU A 64 -16.02 6.42 -10.10
CA LEU A 64 -15.06 6.31 -9.00
C LEU A 64 -14.87 4.84 -8.59
N ARG A 65 -15.93 4.04 -8.54
CA ARG A 65 -15.84 2.60 -8.27
C ARG A 65 -15.02 1.90 -9.34
N ALA A 66 -15.31 2.16 -10.62
CA ALA A 66 -14.57 1.56 -11.73
C ALA A 66 -13.08 1.96 -11.72
N VAL A 67 -12.76 3.21 -11.40
CA VAL A 67 -11.36 3.66 -11.26
C VAL A 67 -10.68 2.97 -10.08
N LYS A 68 -11.32 2.93 -8.91
CA LYS A 68 -10.77 2.25 -7.72
C LYS A 68 -10.52 0.75 -7.96
N GLU A 69 -11.41 0.08 -8.69
CA GLU A 69 -11.23 -1.32 -9.05
C GLU A 69 -10.03 -1.51 -9.98
N ARG A 70 -9.88 -0.65 -11.00
CA ARG A 70 -8.71 -0.67 -11.88
C ARG A 70 -7.42 -0.37 -11.12
N ASP A 71 -7.43 0.62 -10.24
CA ASP A 71 -6.28 0.98 -9.42
C ASP A 71 -5.90 -0.16 -8.47
N ALA A 72 -6.89 -0.84 -7.87
CA ALA A 72 -6.64 -2.00 -7.01
C ALA A 72 -6.00 -3.15 -7.79
N ILE A 73 -6.46 -3.43 -9.02
CA ILE A 73 -5.85 -4.44 -9.89
C ILE A 73 -4.42 -4.06 -10.26
N GLN A 74 -4.18 -2.80 -10.65
CA GLN A 74 -2.84 -2.32 -11.00
C GLN A 74 -1.89 -2.37 -9.79
N GLN A 75 -2.37 -1.96 -8.61
CA GLN A 75 -1.59 -2.05 -7.37
C GLN A 75 -1.24 -3.49 -7.03
N ALA A 76 -2.18 -4.43 -7.16
CA ALA A 76 -1.92 -5.86 -6.94
C ALA A 76 -0.84 -6.39 -7.92
N GLN A 77 -0.94 -6.05 -9.21
CA GLN A 77 0.06 -6.46 -10.22
C GLN A 77 1.44 -5.86 -9.94
N VAL A 78 1.52 -4.59 -9.57
CA VAL A 78 2.80 -3.94 -9.23
C VAL A 78 3.40 -4.57 -7.97
N GLN A 79 2.58 -4.85 -6.96
CA GLN A 79 3.01 -5.49 -5.72
C GLN A 79 3.56 -6.90 -6.00
N GLU A 80 2.86 -7.70 -6.80
CA GLU A 80 3.31 -9.03 -7.21
C GLU A 80 4.64 -8.98 -7.97
N ARG A 81 4.79 -8.04 -8.91
CA ARG A 81 6.06 -7.82 -9.61
C ARG A 81 7.17 -7.43 -8.64
N MET A 82 6.91 -6.53 -7.70
CA MET A 82 7.90 -6.14 -6.69
C MET A 82 8.33 -7.33 -5.83
N GLU A 83 7.40 -8.19 -5.42
CA GLU A 83 7.72 -9.41 -4.68
C GLU A 83 8.57 -10.38 -5.52
N LYS A 84 8.23 -10.57 -6.80
CA LYS A 84 9.02 -11.41 -7.73
C LYS A 84 10.45 -10.87 -7.88
N LEU A 85 10.61 -9.56 -8.14
CA LEU A 85 11.92 -8.92 -8.28
C LEU A 85 12.73 -8.99 -6.98
N THR A 86 12.09 -8.82 -5.83
CA THR A 86 12.77 -8.91 -4.52
C THR A 86 13.33 -10.32 -4.29
N ARG A 87 12.53 -11.37 -4.58
CA ARG A 87 12.99 -12.76 -4.48
C ARG A 87 14.15 -13.04 -5.43
N GLN A 88 14.11 -12.54 -6.67
CA GLN A 88 15.21 -12.67 -7.63
C GLN A 88 16.49 -12.00 -7.13
N LEU A 89 16.40 -10.80 -6.54
CA LEU A 89 17.55 -10.12 -5.95
C LEU A 89 18.16 -10.90 -4.78
N ASP A 90 17.33 -11.51 -3.93
CA ASP A 90 17.81 -12.35 -2.83
C ASP A 90 18.57 -13.59 -3.34
N VAL A 91 18.02 -14.27 -4.36
CA VAL A 91 18.66 -15.43 -5.00
C VAL A 91 20.01 -15.04 -5.62
N GLN A 92 20.03 -13.96 -6.41
CA GLN A 92 21.27 -13.44 -7.01
C GLN A 92 22.29 -13.01 -5.94
N GLY A 93 21.82 -12.46 -4.81
CA GLY A 93 22.66 -12.12 -3.67
C GLY A 93 23.37 -13.35 -3.08
N LEU A 94 22.65 -14.46 -2.92
CA LEU A 94 23.22 -15.72 -2.45
C LEU A 94 24.21 -16.33 -3.45
N GLU A 95 23.92 -16.25 -4.74
CA GLU A 95 24.80 -16.72 -5.81
C GLU A 95 26.11 -15.92 -5.87
N LEU A 96 26.03 -14.59 -5.76
CA LEU A 96 27.21 -13.73 -5.69
C LEU A 96 28.08 -14.07 -4.47
N GLN A 97 27.49 -14.34 -3.31
CA GLN A 97 28.23 -14.80 -2.14
C GLN A 97 28.91 -16.15 -2.37
N ARG A 98 28.21 -17.10 -3.00
CA ARG A 98 28.75 -18.42 -3.38
C ARG A 98 29.94 -18.26 -4.33
N MET A 99 29.80 -17.44 -5.36
CA MET A 99 30.85 -17.16 -6.36
C MET A 99 32.07 -16.46 -5.73
N ARG A 100 31.86 -15.52 -4.80
CA ARG A 100 32.96 -14.90 -4.05
C ARG A 100 33.72 -15.94 -3.22
N ARG A 101 33.01 -16.84 -2.54
CA ARG A 101 33.61 -17.91 -1.74
C ARG A 101 34.43 -18.87 -2.60
N THR A 102 33.90 -19.32 -3.75
CA THR A 102 34.65 -20.20 -4.67
C THR A 102 35.87 -19.48 -5.24
N THR A 103 35.76 -18.21 -5.60
CA THR A 103 36.89 -17.41 -6.10
C THR A 103 38.00 -17.26 -5.07
N ILE A 104 37.67 -17.01 -3.80
CA ILE A 104 38.65 -16.96 -2.70
C ILE A 104 39.33 -18.32 -2.54
N GLY A 105 38.55 -19.41 -2.54
CA GLY A 105 39.08 -20.78 -2.47
C GLY A 105 40.07 -21.08 -3.58
N LEU A 106 39.69 -20.81 -4.84
CA LEU A 106 40.56 -21.02 -6.00
C LEU A 106 41.85 -20.21 -5.92
N ARG A 107 41.78 -18.94 -5.49
CA ARG A 107 42.98 -18.09 -5.31
C ARG A 107 43.94 -18.64 -4.27
N GLU A 108 43.41 -19.11 -3.14
CA GLU A 108 44.21 -19.71 -2.07
C GLU A 108 44.88 -21.00 -2.54
N GLN A 109 44.19 -21.81 -3.35
CA GLN A 109 44.76 -23.04 -3.89
C GLN A 109 45.80 -22.80 -4.96
N LEU A 110 45.58 -21.82 -5.84
CA LEU A 110 46.60 -21.37 -6.78
C LEU A 110 47.84 -20.86 -6.06
N ARG A 111 47.67 -20.20 -4.91
CA ARG A 111 48.79 -19.79 -4.06
C ARG A 111 49.54 -21.00 -3.49
N GLN A 112 48.84 -21.97 -2.88
CA GLN A 112 49.44 -23.18 -2.32
C GLN A 112 50.20 -24.00 -3.38
N LEU A 113 49.64 -24.14 -4.58
CA LEU A 113 50.30 -24.81 -5.70
C LEU A 113 51.57 -24.08 -6.16
N ARG A 114 51.53 -22.74 -6.25
CA ARG A 114 52.70 -21.94 -6.61
C ARG A 114 53.80 -22.01 -5.56
N GLU A 115 53.45 -21.97 -4.27
CA GLU A 115 54.40 -22.12 -3.16
C GLU A 115 55.05 -23.51 -3.17
N ALA A 116 54.26 -24.57 -3.37
CA ALA A 116 54.76 -25.95 -3.49
C ALA A 116 55.67 -26.14 -4.72
N GLN A 117 55.29 -25.58 -5.87
CA GLN A 117 56.10 -25.59 -7.09
C GLN A 117 57.43 -24.82 -6.90
N ALA A 118 57.39 -23.65 -6.25
CA ALA A 118 58.59 -22.86 -5.95
C ALA A 118 59.54 -23.55 -4.98
N ALA A 119 59.00 -24.33 -4.03
CA ALA A 119 59.79 -25.17 -3.12
C ALA A 119 60.33 -26.46 -3.78
N GLY A 120 59.99 -26.73 -5.05
CA GLY A 120 60.34 -27.97 -5.74
C GLY A 120 59.62 -29.21 -5.18
N LEU A 121 58.64 -29.01 -4.31
CA LEU A 121 57.85 -30.05 -3.65
C LEU A 121 56.55 -30.23 -4.45
N ALA A 122 56.62 -30.97 -5.56
CA ALA A 122 55.43 -31.38 -6.28
C ALA A 122 54.72 -32.50 -5.49
N GLU A 123 53.95 -32.13 -4.47
CA GLU A 123 53.18 -33.09 -3.69
C GLU A 123 51.89 -33.51 -4.43
N PRO A 124 51.71 -34.80 -4.76
CA PRO A 124 50.51 -35.29 -5.44
C PRO A 124 49.22 -34.99 -4.67
N ALA A 125 49.30 -34.88 -3.34
CA ALA A 125 48.16 -34.54 -2.48
C ALA A 125 47.63 -33.11 -2.72
N LEU A 126 48.51 -32.14 -3.01
CA LEU A 126 48.11 -30.77 -3.31
C LEU A 126 47.43 -30.66 -4.68
N ILE A 127 47.92 -31.41 -5.67
CA ILE A 127 47.30 -31.51 -7.00
C ILE A 127 45.91 -32.13 -6.88
N ASN A 128 45.78 -33.26 -6.16
CA ASN A 128 44.48 -33.90 -5.94
C ASN A 128 43.50 -32.98 -5.21
N LYS A 129 43.97 -32.22 -4.20
CA LYS A 129 43.15 -31.23 -3.49
C LYS A 129 42.68 -30.10 -4.41
N ALA A 130 43.55 -29.60 -5.29
CA ALA A 130 43.20 -28.57 -6.26
C ALA A 130 42.22 -29.08 -7.34
N MET A 131 42.40 -30.31 -7.82
CA MET A 131 41.47 -30.95 -8.76
C MET A 131 40.08 -31.17 -8.13
N LEU A 132 40.02 -31.60 -6.85
CA LEU A 132 38.75 -31.79 -6.15
C LEU A 132 37.96 -30.50 -6.00
N THR A 133 38.63 -29.41 -5.63
CA THR A 133 37.98 -28.09 -5.53
C THR A 133 37.61 -27.47 -6.87
N GLU A 134 38.38 -27.74 -7.92
CA GLU A 134 38.00 -27.34 -9.27
C GLU A 134 36.75 -28.11 -9.72
N LEU A 135 36.70 -29.42 -9.44
CA LEU A 135 35.51 -30.24 -9.68
C LEU A 135 34.29 -29.72 -8.91
N ASP A 136 34.46 -29.35 -7.64
CA ASP A 136 33.38 -28.78 -6.82
C ASP A 136 32.95 -27.39 -7.30
N ALA A 137 33.88 -26.57 -7.81
CA ALA A 137 33.58 -25.30 -8.45
C ALA A 137 32.80 -25.50 -9.75
N LEU A 138 33.23 -26.42 -10.62
CA LEU A 138 32.55 -26.77 -11.87
C LEU A 138 31.15 -27.32 -11.62
N ARG A 139 30.98 -28.19 -10.62
CA ARG A 139 29.66 -28.68 -10.19
C ARG A 139 28.77 -27.55 -9.68
N ALA A 140 29.34 -26.62 -8.91
CA ALA A 140 28.61 -25.46 -8.42
C ALA A 140 28.12 -24.56 -9.56
N THR A 141 28.99 -24.28 -10.55
CA THR A 141 28.64 -23.53 -11.76
C THR A 141 27.57 -24.25 -12.56
N ARG A 142 27.72 -25.56 -12.79
CA ARG A 142 26.74 -26.37 -13.54
C ARG A 142 25.34 -26.33 -12.89
N LEU A 143 25.26 -26.38 -11.56
CA LEU A 143 23.99 -26.29 -10.84
C LEU A 143 23.34 -24.91 -10.99
N THR A 144 24.14 -23.84 -10.99
CA THR A 144 23.64 -22.48 -11.24
C THR A 144 23.18 -22.34 -12.70
N GLU A 145 23.96 -22.80 -13.67
CA GLU A 145 23.55 -22.82 -15.10
C GLU A 145 22.24 -23.59 -15.29
N MET A 146 22.06 -24.74 -14.63
CA MET A 146 20.80 -25.50 -14.72
C MET A 146 19.62 -24.73 -14.10
N ALA A 147 19.81 -24.06 -12.96
CA ALA A 147 18.76 -23.25 -12.35
C ALA A 147 18.38 -22.04 -13.22
N GLU A 148 19.36 -21.38 -13.83
CA GLU A 148 19.12 -20.29 -14.81
C GLU A 148 18.35 -20.80 -16.04
N LEU A 149 18.71 -21.98 -16.56
CA LEU A 149 18.02 -22.60 -17.69
C LEU A 149 16.58 -22.98 -17.35
N ASP A 150 16.33 -23.49 -16.14
CA ASP A 150 14.98 -23.79 -15.66
C ASP A 150 14.13 -22.51 -15.51
N GLU A 151 14.73 -21.40 -15.04
CA GLU A 151 14.05 -20.11 -14.96
C GLU A 151 13.73 -19.54 -16.35
N ILE A 152 14.67 -19.66 -17.31
CA ILE A 152 14.43 -19.27 -18.71
C ILE A 152 13.33 -20.13 -19.33
N ALA A 153 13.34 -21.45 -19.09
CA ALA A 153 12.32 -22.36 -19.61
C ALA A 153 10.93 -22.00 -19.07
N ALA A 154 10.81 -21.73 -17.76
CA ALA A 154 9.56 -21.27 -17.16
C ALA A 154 9.07 -19.94 -17.75
N ALA A 155 9.97 -18.97 -17.96
CA ALA A 155 9.61 -17.69 -18.59
C ALA A 155 9.17 -17.85 -20.05
N LEU A 156 9.78 -18.78 -20.80
CA LEU A 156 9.38 -19.09 -22.17
C LEU A 156 8.01 -19.78 -22.22
N ASP A 157 7.73 -20.72 -21.31
CA ASP A 157 6.42 -21.36 -21.20
C ASP A 157 5.32 -20.34 -20.85
N ASP A 158 5.59 -19.41 -19.92
CA ASP A 158 4.68 -18.31 -19.59
C ASP A 158 4.36 -17.47 -20.85
N HIS A 159 5.38 -17.09 -21.64
CA HIS A 159 5.16 -16.33 -22.88
C HIS A 159 4.45 -17.12 -23.99
N LEU A 160 4.68 -18.43 -24.09
CA LEU A 160 3.98 -19.28 -25.05
C LEU A 160 2.50 -19.42 -24.67
N THR A 161 2.19 -19.61 -23.39
CA THR A 161 0.80 -19.65 -22.92
C THR A 161 0.08 -18.30 -23.06
N GLU A 162 0.77 -17.17 -22.84
CA GLU A 162 0.22 -15.84 -23.14
C GLU A 162 -0.09 -15.68 -24.63
N ALA A 163 0.78 -16.18 -25.53
CA ALA A 163 0.58 -16.12 -26.97
C ALA A 163 -0.54 -17.05 -27.48
N GLU A 164 -0.77 -18.20 -26.85
CA GLU A 164 -1.89 -19.10 -27.17
C GLU A 164 -3.25 -18.55 -26.68
N ASN A 165 -3.24 -17.76 -25.62
CA ASN A 165 -4.44 -17.16 -25.02
C ASN A 165 -4.80 -15.76 -25.58
N ALA A 166 -3.98 -15.22 -26.50
CA ALA A 166 -4.17 -13.92 -27.17
C ALA A 166 -4.84 -14.08 -28.55
#